data_AF-A0A2I0JH76-F1
#
_entry.id   AF-A0A2I0JH76-F1
#
_cell.length_a   1.000
_cell.length_b   1.000
_cell.length_c   1.000
_cell.angle_alpha   90.00
_cell.angle_beta   90.00
_cell.angle_gamma   90.00
#
_symmetry.space_group_name_H-M   'P 1'
#
loop_
_entity.id
_entity.type
_entity.pdbx_description
1 polymer ?
#
loop_
_entity_poly.entity_id
_entity_poly.type
_entity_poly.pdbx_seq_one_letter_code
_entity_poly.pdbx_strand_id
1 'polypeptide(L)'
;MKAGPVASWQLCKALIRSMGEILFTCGSGKRVIIVTLNVLGHDIDETVARALEGLSIESASDLQKILRVETYNAQAAVYQRLQATLPIFRSRMGAILFLISALLSRGLDAVQADRDDPTLPLVTAPFGHASQEIVNLLLCGEAVANVFDGRMDLGGGMFLKGVSSNVEVGFLTLLESLNFCKVGQNLKCPRWPIWVVGSESHYTVLFALNTSVQEENELEERESQIRRAFDAQDQSGGGGFISVEGFHQVLRVANIRLPQERVDNLCGSGFIVWSEFWQVILDLDRSLGGLKDSSGLMGKKVFDLYHFNGIAKSDLNGQLAAGGSETPPVQRPRLTKLKVSVPPRWTPEEFMADMSSTSSSVGNEQDSKDTDMTKPEPPQHAPVVDCVRTRWPRAVCNWVGDPPSIV
;
A
#
# COMPACT_ATOMS: atom_id res chain seq x y z
N MET A 1 -16.78 -4.91 -21.87
CA MET A 1 -16.41 -6.23 -22.43
C MET A 1 -16.99 -7.30 -21.54
N LYS A 2 -17.87 -8.18 -22.04
CA LYS A 2 -18.23 -9.40 -21.31
C LYS A 2 -17.05 -10.36 -21.46
N ALA A 3 -16.47 -10.80 -20.35
CA ALA A 3 -15.42 -11.80 -20.36
C ALA A 3 -15.95 -13.09 -21.00
N GLY A 4 -15.14 -13.78 -21.82
CA GLY A 4 -15.51 -15.09 -22.34
C GLY A 4 -15.72 -16.13 -21.22
N PRO A 5 -16.37 -17.27 -21.49
CA PRO A 5 -16.73 -18.26 -20.47
C PRO A 5 -15.56 -18.71 -19.59
N VAL A 6 -14.38 -18.91 -20.21
CA VAL A 6 -13.15 -19.32 -19.52
C VAL A 6 -12.61 -18.22 -18.60
N ALA A 7 -12.63 -16.97 -19.06
CA ALA A 7 -12.19 -15.82 -18.26
C ALA A 7 -13.16 -15.56 -17.08
N SER A 8 -14.47 -15.76 -17.29
CA SER A 8 -15.48 -15.69 -16.23
C SER A 8 -15.22 -16.73 -15.12
N TRP A 9 -14.89 -17.97 -15.50
CA TRP A 9 -14.54 -19.03 -14.55
C TRP A 9 -13.29 -18.70 -13.72
N GLN A 10 -12.22 -18.19 -14.35
CA GLN A 10 -10.99 -17.80 -13.66
C GLN A 10 -11.25 -16.68 -12.64
N LEU A 11 -12.08 -15.69 -12.98
CA LEU A 11 -12.48 -14.61 -12.06
C LEU A 11 -13.26 -15.14 -10.86
N CYS A 12 -14.23 -16.03 -11.07
CA CYS A 12 -14.97 -16.68 -9.98
C CYS A 12 -14.02 -17.44 -9.05
N LYS A 13 -13.09 -18.22 -9.62
CA LYS A 13 -12.15 -19.04 -8.86
C LYS A 13 -11.19 -18.17 -8.04
N ALA A 14 -10.68 -17.08 -8.62
CA ALA A 14 -9.82 -16.12 -7.91
C ALA A 14 -10.57 -15.48 -6.73
N LEU A 15 -11.81 -15.01 -6.96
CA LEU A 15 -12.63 -14.41 -5.91
C LEU A 15 -12.92 -15.39 -4.76
N ILE A 16 -13.34 -16.62 -5.07
CA ILE A 16 -13.58 -17.66 -4.05
C ILE A 16 -12.31 -17.92 -3.23
N ARG A 17 -11.16 -17.99 -3.90
CA ARG A 17 -9.87 -18.23 -3.24
C ARG A 17 -9.52 -17.08 -2.30
N SER A 18 -9.57 -15.84 -2.76
CA SER A 18 -9.28 -14.66 -1.95
C SER A 18 -10.24 -14.52 -0.77
N MET A 19 -11.54 -14.73 -0.98
CA MET A 19 -12.53 -14.74 0.10
C MET A 19 -12.20 -15.77 1.18
N GLY A 20 -11.85 -17.00 0.77
CA GLY A 20 -11.48 -18.05 1.71
C GLY A 20 -10.19 -17.72 2.47
N GLU A 21 -9.16 -17.22 1.77
CA GLU A 21 -7.89 -16.82 2.40
C GLU A 21 -8.11 -15.71 3.45
N ILE A 22 -8.87 -14.65 3.12
CA ILE A 22 -9.22 -13.58 4.07
C ILE A 22 -9.94 -14.15 5.30
N LEU A 23 -10.96 -15.00 5.10
CA LEU A 23 -11.72 -15.58 6.22
C LEU A 23 -10.85 -16.49 7.10
N PHE A 24 -9.92 -17.25 6.50
CA PHE A 24 -8.96 -18.04 7.26
C PHE A 24 -8.01 -17.16 8.08
N THR A 25 -7.53 -16.05 7.51
CA THR A 25 -6.71 -15.08 8.21
C THR A 25 -7.46 -14.49 9.40
N CYS A 26 -8.71 -14.04 9.21
CA CYS A 26 -9.59 -13.60 10.31
C CYS A 26 -9.77 -14.68 11.38
N GLY A 27 -9.90 -15.93 10.95
CA GLY A 27 -10.03 -17.12 11.78
C GLY A 27 -8.75 -17.62 12.46
N SER A 28 -7.64 -16.89 12.32
CA SER A 28 -6.30 -17.29 12.78
C SER A 28 -5.89 -18.70 12.29
N GLY A 29 -6.31 -19.07 11.08
CA GLY A 29 -6.07 -20.37 10.46
C GLY A 29 -6.83 -21.56 11.06
N LYS A 30 -7.71 -21.33 12.06
CA LYS A 30 -8.34 -22.41 12.85
C LYS A 30 -9.80 -22.64 12.50
N ARG A 31 -10.56 -21.57 12.29
CA ARG A 31 -12.02 -21.63 12.07
C ARG A 31 -12.47 -20.54 11.11
N VAL A 32 -13.43 -20.86 10.26
CA VAL A 32 -14.07 -19.91 9.36
C VAL A 32 -15.57 -19.98 9.60
N ILE A 33 -16.19 -18.81 9.71
CA ILE A 33 -17.64 -18.67 9.76
C ILE A 33 -18.10 -18.06 8.45
N ILE A 34 -19.03 -18.73 7.77
CA ILE A 34 -19.66 -18.24 6.54
C ILE A 34 -21.10 -17.89 6.88
N VAL A 35 -21.45 -16.64 6.62
CA VAL A 35 -22.80 -16.10 6.81
C VAL A 35 -23.47 -15.92 5.46
N THR A 36 -24.64 -16.52 5.29
CA THR A 36 -25.48 -16.39 4.09
C THR A 36 -26.91 -16.05 4.46
N LEU A 37 -27.80 -15.98 3.47
CA LEU A 37 -29.23 -15.84 3.69
C LEU A 37 -29.90 -17.21 3.87
N ASN A 38 -31.03 -17.26 4.55
CA ASN A 38 -31.88 -18.45 4.71
C ASN A 38 -32.58 -18.89 3.41
N VAL A 39 -32.43 -18.11 2.34
CA VAL A 39 -33.03 -18.34 1.02
C VAL A 39 -32.15 -19.33 0.24
N LEU A 40 -32.26 -20.63 0.52
CA LEU A 40 -31.65 -21.66 -0.32
C LEU A 40 -32.72 -22.66 -0.76
N GLY A 41 -33.22 -22.44 -1.98
CA GLY A 41 -33.90 -23.41 -2.85
C GLY A 41 -33.11 -23.59 -4.16
N HIS A 42 -33.47 -24.60 -4.96
CA HIS A 42 -32.65 -25.20 -6.03
C HIS A 42 -32.28 -24.32 -7.24
N ASP A 43 -32.62 -23.02 -7.27
CA ASP A 43 -32.34 -22.12 -8.40
C ASP A 43 -31.89 -20.74 -7.92
N ILE A 44 -30.57 -20.56 -7.77
CA ILE A 44 -30.00 -19.57 -6.83
C ILE A 44 -30.04 -18.13 -7.37
N ASP A 45 -29.83 -17.90 -8.67
CA ASP A 45 -29.65 -16.52 -9.19
C ASP A 45 -30.97 -15.73 -9.25
N GLU A 46 -32.03 -16.29 -9.84
CA GLU A 46 -33.34 -15.62 -9.89
C GLU A 46 -34.04 -15.60 -8.53
N THR A 47 -33.86 -16.64 -7.71
CA THR A 47 -34.47 -16.72 -6.38
C THR A 47 -33.83 -15.73 -5.41
N VAL A 48 -32.52 -15.50 -5.49
CA VAL A 48 -31.83 -14.50 -4.64
C VAL A 48 -32.27 -13.08 -5.00
N ALA A 49 -32.37 -12.75 -6.30
CA ALA A 49 -32.85 -11.42 -6.71
C ALA A 49 -34.28 -11.16 -6.22
N ARG A 50 -35.21 -12.10 -6.48
CA ARG A 50 -36.61 -11.98 -6.05
C ARG A 50 -36.77 -11.94 -4.53
N ALA A 51 -36.03 -12.77 -3.79
CA ALA A 51 -36.09 -12.78 -2.33
C ALA A 51 -35.54 -11.48 -1.71
N LEU A 52 -34.64 -10.79 -2.42
CA LEU A 52 -34.10 -9.52 -1.97
C LEU A 52 -34.98 -8.33 -2.33
N GLU A 53 -35.77 -8.35 -3.41
CA GLU A 53 -36.62 -7.22 -3.83
C GLU A 53 -37.64 -6.78 -2.76
N GLY A 54 -38.20 -7.70 -1.99
CA GLY A 54 -39.17 -7.41 -0.92
C GLY A 54 -38.57 -7.32 0.49
N LEU A 55 -37.25 -7.42 0.62
CA LEU A 55 -36.61 -7.50 1.93
C LEU A 55 -36.46 -6.10 2.55
N SER A 56 -37.24 -5.83 3.61
CA SER A 56 -37.07 -4.67 4.51
C SER A 56 -36.34 -5.11 5.78
N ILE A 57 -35.27 -4.39 6.14
CA ILE A 57 -34.51 -4.60 7.38
C ILE A 57 -34.60 -3.31 8.17
N GLU A 58 -35.47 -3.29 9.18
CA GLU A 58 -35.70 -2.11 10.02
C GLU A 58 -34.97 -2.22 11.37
N SER A 59 -34.55 -3.44 11.75
CA SER A 59 -33.85 -3.71 12.99
C SER A 59 -32.77 -4.78 12.84
N ALA A 60 -31.83 -4.81 13.81
CA ALA A 60 -30.83 -5.88 13.90
C ALA A 60 -31.47 -7.27 14.10
N SER A 61 -32.61 -7.34 14.79
CA SER A 61 -33.36 -8.59 14.98
C SER A 61 -33.89 -9.14 13.65
N ASP A 62 -34.35 -8.26 12.76
CA ASP A 62 -34.85 -8.70 11.44
C ASP A 62 -33.73 -9.21 10.56
N LEU A 63 -32.55 -8.58 10.63
CA LEU A 63 -31.35 -9.11 10.00
C LEU A 63 -31.01 -10.50 10.56
N GLN A 64 -30.98 -10.69 11.88
CA GLN A 64 -30.65 -12.00 12.47
C GLN A 64 -31.57 -13.13 12.00
N LYS A 65 -32.88 -12.89 11.85
CA LYS A 65 -33.86 -13.90 11.42
C LYS A 65 -33.60 -14.44 10.01
N ILE A 66 -32.97 -13.65 9.15
CA ILE A 66 -32.73 -14.02 7.74
C ILE A 66 -31.33 -14.59 7.50
N LEU A 67 -30.44 -14.52 8.50
CA LEU A 67 -29.07 -15.04 8.37
C LEU A 67 -29.01 -16.54 8.65
N ARG A 68 -28.18 -17.22 7.87
CA ARG A 68 -27.68 -18.57 8.12
C ARG A 68 -26.20 -18.47 8.46
N VAL A 69 -25.81 -19.04 9.60
CA VAL A 69 -24.43 -19.01 10.09
C VAL A 69 -23.88 -20.42 10.16
N GLU A 70 -22.78 -20.68 9.45
CA GLU A 70 -22.15 -22.01 9.40
C GLU A 70 -20.67 -21.92 9.73
N THR A 71 -20.18 -22.88 10.52
CA THR A 71 -18.78 -22.94 10.94
C THR A 71 -18.05 -24.06 10.21
N TYR A 72 -16.84 -23.77 9.75
CA TYR A 72 -15.97 -24.67 9.02
C TYR A 72 -14.56 -24.64 9.63
N ASN A 73 -13.89 -25.79 9.65
CA ASN A 73 -12.52 -25.97 10.13
C ASN A 73 -11.57 -26.51 9.04
N ALA A 74 -12.10 -26.90 7.89
CA ALA A 74 -11.34 -27.46 6.78
C ALA A 74 -11.39 -26.55 5.55
N GLN A 75 -10.22 -26.28 4.96
CA GLN A 75 -10.08 -25.39 3.82
C GLN A 75 -10.87 -25.83 2.58
N ALA A 76 -10.92 -27.13 2.29
CA ALA A 76 -11.71 -27.67 1.19
C ALA A 76 -13.21 -27.38 1.36
N ALA A 77 -13.75 -27.53 2.57
CA ALA A 77 -15.16 -27.30 2.86
C ALA A 77 -15.53 -25.81 2.74
N VAL A 78 -14.63 -24.90 3.18
CA VAL A 78 -14.80 -23.45 3.00
C VAL A 78 -14.91 -23.09 1.52
N TYR A 79 -13.99 -23.56 0.67
CA TYR A 79 -14.04 -23.24 -0.76
C TYR A 79 -15.25 -23.84 -1.47
N GLN A 80 -15.64 -25.08 -1.12
CA GLN A 80 -16.86 -25.68 -1.65
C GLN A 80 -18.10 -24.86 -1.27
N ARG A 81 -18.18 -24.41 -0.02
CA ARG A 81 -19.30 -23.59 0.44
C ARG A 81 -19.33 -22.24 -0.25
N LEU A 82 -18.20 -21.52 -0.27
CA LEU A 82 -18.08 -20.22 -0.95
C LEU A 82 -18.45 -20.32 -2.43
N GLN A 83 -18.04 -21.39 -3.11
CA GLN A 83 -18.43 -21.64 -4.49
C GLN A 83 -19.94 -21.82 -4.64
N ALA A 84 -20.56 -22.63 -3.78
CA ALA A 84 -22.01 -22.86 -3.80
C ALA A 84 -22.83 -21.60 -3.48
N THR A 85 -22.29 -20.70 -2.65
CA THR A 85 -22.98 -19.50 -2.18
C THR A 85 -22.50 -18.21 -2.85
N LEU A 86 -21.64 -18.30 -3.87
CA LEU A 86 -21.08 -17.15 -4.56
C LEU A 86 -22.15 -16.18 -5.11
N PRO A 87 -23.29 -16.65 -5.67
CA PRO A 87 -24.40 -15.77 -6.05
C PRO A 87 -24.87 -14.82 -4.94
N ILE A 88 -24.97 -15.32 -3.71
CA ILE A 88 -25.40 -14.53 -2.55
C ILE A 88 -24.37 -13.45 -2.24
N PHE A 89 -23.08 -13.78 -2.30
CA PHE A 89 -21.99 -12.81 -2.11
C PHE A 89 -21.84 -11.80 -3.25
N ARG A 90 -22.44 -12.07 -4.41
CA ARG A 90 -22.54 -11.13 -5.53
C ARG A 90 -23.82 -10.28 -5.50
N SER A 91 -24.73 -10.56 -4.58
CA SER A 91 -25.95 -9.78 -4.40
C SER A 91 -25.68 -8.45 -3.70
N ARG A 92 -26.71 -7.59 -3.62
CA ARG A 92 -26.64 -6.33 -2.87
C ARG A 92 -26.29 -6.48 -1.38
N MET A 93 -26.46 -7.69 -0.81
CA MET A 93 -26.09 -7.99 0.58
C MET A 93 -24.69 -8.62 0.72
N GLY A 94 -23.99 -8.86 -0.38
CA GLY A 94 -22.76 -9.65 -0.36
C GLY A 94 -21.67 -9.06 0.53
N ALA A 95 -21.46 -7.74 0.46
CA ALA A 95 -20.44 -7.05 1.27
C ALA A 95 -20.72 -7.17 2.77
N ILE A 96 -21.98 -6.93 3.21
CA ILE A 96 -22.34 -7.03 4.63
C ILE A 96 -22.29 -8.48 5.12
N LEU A 97 -22.71 -9.46 4.31
CA LEU A 97 -22.62 -10.88 4.66
C LEU A 97 -21.16 -11.32 4.80
N PHE A 98 -20.28 -10.85 3.92
CA PHE A 98 -18.85 -11.14 4.00
C PHE A 98 -18.20 -10.48 5.21
N LEU A 99 -18.58 -9.23 5.53
CA LEU A 99 -18.12 -8.55 6.74
C LEU A 99 -18.53 -9.30 8.01
N ILE A 100 -19.79 -9.71 8.13
CA ILE A 100 -20.26 -10.50 9.29
C ILE A 100 -19.51 -11.84 9.35
N SER A 101 -19.25 -12.48 8.20
CA SER A 101 -18.44 -13.70 8.13
C SER A 101 -17.02 -13.49 8.70
N ALA A 102 -16.35 -12.39 8.34
CA ALA A 102 -15.02 -12.04 8.85
C ALA A 102 -15.03 -11.75 10.36
N LEU A 103 -15.98 -10.93 10.83
CA LEU A 103 -16.14 -10.58 12.24
C LEU A 103 -16.39 -11.82 13.11
N LEU A 104 -17.26 -12.72 12.66
CA LEU A 104 -17.56 -13.95 13.40
C LEU A 104 -16.38 -14.95 13.34
N SER A 105 -15.67 -15.01 12.22
CA SER A 105 -14.46 -15.83 12.07
C SER A 105 -13.38 -15.42 13.08
N ARG A 106 -13.13 -14.11 13.23
CA ARG A 106 -12.27 -13.54 14.29
C ARG A 106 -12.83 -13.82 15.68
N GLY A 107 -14.14 -13.62 15.84
CA GLY A 107 -14.86 -13.73 17.10
C GLY A 107 -15.05 -12.37 17.74
N LEU A 108 -16.26 -12.07 18.19
CA LEU A 108 -16.63 -10.71 18.61
C LEU A 108 -15.81 -10.22 19.81
N ASP A 109 -15.52 -11.10 20.78
CA ASP A 109 -14.68 -10.73 21.93
C ASP A 109 -13.24 -10.40 21.50
N ALA A 110 -12.70 -11.16 20.54
CA ALA A 110 -11.38 -10.88 19.98
C ALA A 110 -11.37 -9.58 19.18
N VAL A 111 -12.43 -9.32 18.40
CA VAL A 111 -12.62 -8.03 17.72
C VAL A 111 -12.61 -6.89 18.73
N GLN A 112 -13.34 -6.99 19.86
CA GLN A 112 -13.32 -5.93 20.87
C GLN A 112 -11.96 -5.79 21.54
N ALA A 113 -11.25 -6.91 21.77
CA ALA A 113 -9.92 -6.90 22.35
C ALA A 113 -8.84 -6.32 21.40
N ASP A 114 -9.04 -6.40 20.08
CA ASP A 114 -8.13 -5.83 19.08
C ASP A 114 -8.17 -4.30 19.08
N ARG A 115 -9.32 -3.72 19.44
CA ARG A 115 -9.57 -2.27 19.34
C ARG A 115 -8.87 -1.51 20.46
N ASP A 116 -8.49 -0.28 20.15
CA ASP A 116 -8.02 0.69 21.15
C ASP A 116 -9.22 1.38 21.81
N ASP A 117 -10.27 1.71 21.05
CA ASP A 117 -11.55 2.21 21.55
C ASP A 117 -12.73 1.36 21.03
N PRO A 118 -13.27 0.42 21.84
CA PRO A 118 -14.38 -0.43 21.45
C PRO A 118 -15.73 0.31 21.39
N THR A 119 -15.81 1.55 21.87
CA THR A 119 -17.07 2.32 21.91
C THR A 119 -17.46 2.89 20.54
N LEU A 120 -16.50 3.06 19.64
CA LEU A 120 -16.73 3.59 18.30
C LEU A 120 -17.44 2.57 17.40
N PRO A 121 -18.30 3.01 16.46
CA PRO A 121 -18.94 2.10 15.52
C PRO A 121 -17.96 1.61 14.45
N LEU A 122 -18.07 0.34 14.04
CA LEU A 122 -17.25 -0.23 12.96
C LEU A 122 -17.66 0.29 11.57
N VAL A 123 -18.94 0.61 11.38
CA VAL A 123 -19.48 1.21 10.16
C VAL A 123 -20.10 2.54 10.55
N THR A 124 -19.61 3.63 9.99
CA THR A 124 -20.03 4.99 10.38
C THR A 124 -21.25 5.46 9.59
N ALA A 125 -22.21 6.03 10.32
CA ALA A 125 -23.39 6.67 9.74
C ALA A 125 -23.05 8.10 9.26
N PRO A 126 -23.82 8.68 8.31
CA PRO A 126 -24.96 8.08 7.61
C PRO A 126 -24.56 7.32 6.33
N PHE A 127 -23.33 7.46 5.86
CA PHE A 127 -22.92 7.01 4.52
C PHE A 127 -22.40 5.56 4.49
N GLY A 128 -22.24 4.91 5.64
CA GLY A 128 -21.82 3.51 5.73
C GLY A 128 -20.33 3.30 5.48
N HIS A 129 -19.47 4.25 5.85
CA HIS A 129 -18.03 4.10 5.66
C HIS A 129 -17.48 3.03 6.61
N ALA A 130 -16.62 2.17 6.08
CA ALA A 130 -15.88 1.21 6.89
C ALA A 130 -14.83 1.93 7.73
N SER A 131 -14.79 1.62 9.03
CA SER A 131 -13.68 2.00 9.91
C SER A 131 -12.37 1.33 9.50
N GLN A 132 -11.25 1.88 9.96
CA GLN A 132 -9.94 1.27 9.71
C GLN A 132 -9.82 -0.12 10.33
N GLU A 133 -10.52 -0.40 11.43
CA GLU A 133 -10.58 -1.74 12.02
C GLU A 133 -11.18 -2.78 11.08
N ILE A 134 -12.22 -2.42 10.31
CA ILE A 134 -12.76 -3.32 9.28
C ILE A 134 -11.72 -3.56 8.18
N VAL A 135 -11.06 -2.51 7.72
CA VAL A 135 -10.06 -2.60 6.65
C VAL A 135 -8.92 -3.53 7.10
N ASN A 136 -8.37 -3.30 8.29
CA ASN A 136 -7.29 -4.11 8.84
C ASN A 136 -7.75 -5.55 9.14
N LEU A 137 -8.98 -5.77 9.61
CA LEU A 137 -9.52 -7.12 9.76
C LEU A 137 -9.48 -7.90 8.44
N LEU A 138 -9.84 -7.26 7.33
CA LEU A 138 -9.82 -7.90 6.02
C LEU A 138 -8.41 -8.08 5.44
N LEU A 139 -7.45 -7.24 5.82
CA LEU A 139 -6.07 -7.29 5.32
C LEU A 139 -5.16 -8.22 6.14
N CYS A 140 -5.25 -8.19 7.46
CA CYS A 140 -4.37 -8.94 8.37
C CYS A 140 -5.10 -9.86 9.36
N GLY A 141 -6.43 -9.85 9.39
CA GLY A 141 -7.22 -10.69 10.30
C GLY A 141 -7.38 -10.13 11.72
N GLU A 142 -6.89 -8.92 12.00
CA GLU A 142 -6.99 -8.25 13.30
C GLU A 142 -7.71 -6.91 13.15
N ALA A 143 -8.66 -6.62 14.06
CA ALA A 143 -9.47 -5.40 14.02
C ALA A 143 -8.77 -4.21 14.72
N VAL A 144 -7.48 -4.01 14.42
CA VAL A 144 -6.68 -2.89 14.96
C VAL A 144 -7.00 -1.60 14.22
N ALA A 145 -7.03 -0.46 14.92
CA ALA A 145 -7.41 0.83 14.33
C ALA A 145 -6.25 1.52 13.59
N ASN A 146 -5.00 1.15 13.87
CA ASN A 146 -3.84 1.85 13.35
C ASN A 146 -3.15 1.09 12.21
N VAL A 147 -2.48 1.85 11.35
CA VAL A 147 -1.79 1.36 10.15
C VAL A 147 -0.27 1.29 10.31
N PHE A 148 0.29 1.63 11.48
CA PHE A 148 1.71 1.45 11.79
C PHE A 148 2.02 0.00 12.22
N ASP A 149 3.30 -0.37 12.30
CA ASP A 149 3.70 -1.72 12.71
C ASP A 149 3.74 -1.88 14.23
N GLY A 150 3.28 -3.05 14.72
CA GLY A 150 3.48 -3.47 16.10
C GLY A 150 2.66 -2.65 17.10
N ARG A 151 3.32 -2.08 18.10
CA ARG A 151 2.69 -1.28 19.15
C ARG A 151 3.45 0.02 19.36
N MET A 152 2.72 1.09 19.64
CA MET A 152 3.29 2.39 19.97
C MET A 152 3.08 2.65 21.46
N ASP A 153 4.17 2.83 22.20
CA ASP A 153 4.16 3.22 23.62
C ASP A 153 3.96 4.73 23.74
N LEU A 154 2.90 5.14 24.44
CA LEU A 154 2.61 6.55 24.72
C LEU A 154 3.10 6.97 26.13
N GLY A 155 3.75 6.07 26.86
CA GLY A 155 4.11 6.24 28.26
C GLY A 155 2.96 5.89 29.21
N GLY A 156 3.28 5.76 30.51
CA GLY A 156 2.27 5.51 31.55
C GLY A 156 1.52 4.17 31.43
N GLY A 157 2.07 3.21 30.68
CA GLY A 157 1.43 1.92 30.41
C GLY A 157 0.36 1.95 29.32
N MET A 158 0.22 3.06 28.59
CA MET A 158 -0.70 3.19 27.46
C MET A 158 -0.01 2.80 26.15
N PHE A 159 -0.65 1.91 25.38
CA PHE A 159 -0.17 1.47 24.09
C PHE A 159 -1.27 1.58 23.04
N LEU A 160 -0.91 2.04 21.84
CA LEU A 160 -1.74 1.92 20.65
C LEU A 160 -1.35 0.66 19.87
N LYS A 161 -2.34 -0.06 19.33
CA LYS A 161 -2.14 -1.30 18.60
C LYS A 161 -2.11 -1.05 17.10
N GLY A 162 -1.03 -1.47 16.45
CA GLY A 162 -0.86 -1.48 15.01
C GLY A 162 -0.88 -2.90 14.43
N VAL A 163 -0.47 -3.02 13.16
CA VAL A 163 -0.45 -4.28 12.42
C VAL A 163 0.73 -5.12 12.86
N SER A 164 0.46 -6.36 13.30
CA SER A 164 1.46 -7.22 13.95
C SER A 164 2.36 -8.01 13.00
N SER A 165 1.93 -8.24 11.76
CA SER A 165 2.66 -9.07 10.79
C SER A 165 2.46 -8.62 9.35
N ASN A 166 3.36 -9.03 8.46
CA ASN A 166 3.22 -8.84 7.01
C ASN A 166 1.88 -9.40 6.48
N VAL A 167 1.35 -8.74 5.47
CA VAL A 167 0.06 -9.08 4.84
C VAL A 167 0.23 -9.63 3.42
N GLU A 168 -0.79 -10.35 2.95
CA GLU A 168 -0.82 -10.84 1.57
C GLU A 168 -1.10 -9.70 0.57
N VAL A 169 -1.99 -8.76 0.94
CA VAL A 169 -2.37 -7.56 0.17
C VAL A 169 -2.15 -6.35 1.05
N GLY A 170 -1.45 -5.35 0.53
CA GLY A 170 -1.01 -4.17 1.27
C GLY A 170 -2.05 -3.07 1.37
N PHE A 171 -1.67 -2.01 2.05
CA PHE A 171 -2.46 -0.79 2.17
C PHE A 171 -1.58 0.44 2.01
N LEU A 172 -2.07 1.41 1.25
CA LEU A 172 -1.52 2.76 1.15
C LEU A 172 -2.66 3.76 1.34
N THR A 173 -2.36 4.95 1.84
CA THR A 173 -3.38 5.98 2.00
C THR A 173 -2.82 7.36 1.69
N LEU A 174 -3.68 8.19 1.09
CA LEU A 174 -3.40 9.61 0.86
C LEU A 174 -3.11 10.34 2.19
N LEU A 175 -3.73 9.89 3.28
CA LEU A 175 -3.54 10.48 4.61
C LEU A 175 -2.09 10.42 5.08
N GLU A 176 -1.32 9.42 4.64
CA GLU A 176 0.11 9.35 4.96
C GLU A 176 0.91 10.43 4.23
N SER A 177 0.65 10.67 2.94
CA SER A 177 1.32 11.76 2.20
C SER A 177 0.98 13.14 2.73
N LEU A 178 -0.17 13.26 3.41
CA LEU A 178 -0.61 14.47 4.09
C LEU A 178 -0.12 14.55 5.55
N ASN A 179 0.73 13.60 5.99
CA ASN A 179 1.29 13.50 7.33
C ASN A 179 0.27 13.32 8.47
N PHE A 180 -0.94 12.83 8.18
CA PHE A 180 -1.95 12.52 9.21
C PHE A 180 -1.71 11.17 9.90
N CYS A 181 -1.02 10.24 9.23
CA CYS A 181 -0.65 8.95 9.80
C CYS A 181 0.67 8.46 9.20
N LYS A 182 1.21 7.38 9.77
CA LYS A 182 2.38 6.67 9.22
C LYS A 182 2.02 5.23 8.98
N VAL A 183 2.06 4.78 7.72
CA VAL A 183 1.78 3.39 7.36
C VAL A 183 3.06 2.58 7.56
N GLY A 184 2.92 1.45 8.26
CA GLY A 184 3.98 0.53 8.59
C GLY A 184 4.44 -0.33 7.40
N GLN A 185 5.62 -0.93 7.54
CA GLN A 185 6.20 -1.83 6.54
C GLN A 185 5.36 -3.08 6.33
N ASN A 186 4.66 -3.57 7.36
CA ASN A 186 3.80 -4.73 7.24
C ASN A 186 2.74 -4.54 6.15
N LEU A 187 2.18 -3.32 6.03
CA LEU A 187 1.18 -2.95 5.01
C LEU A 187 1.79 -2.43 3.71
N LYS A 188 2.95 -1.77 3.77
CA LYS A 188 3.65 -1.23 2.59
C LYS A 188 4.34 -2.29 1.74
N CYS A 189 4.81 -3.36 2.36
CA CYS A 189 5.57 -4.44 1.72
C CYS A 189 4.79 -5.78 1.81
N PRO A 190 3.62 -5.87 1.14
CA PRO A 190 2.83 -7.09 1.11
C PRO A 190 3.52 -8.21 0.34
N ARG A 191 3.08 -9.46 0.55
CA ARG A 191 3.59 -10.60 -0.23
C ARG A 191 3.32 -10.42 -1.73
N TRP A 192 2.09 -10.07 -2.10
CA TRP A 192 1.72 -9.79 -3.47
C TRP A 192 1.73 -8.28 -3.69
N PRO A 193 2.27 -7.77 -4.81
CA PRO A 193 2.35 -6.34 -5.10
C PRO A 193 0.96 -5.82 -5.48
N ILE A 194 0.03 -5.87 -4.54
CA ILE A 194 -1.36 -5.44 -4.62
C ILE A 194 -1.60 -4.63 -3.36
N TRP A 195 -2.11 -3.42 -3.51
CA TRP A 195 -2.41 -2.51 -2.42
C TRP A 195 -3.84 -2.01 -2.57
N VAL A 196 -4.59 -2.05 -1.47
CA VAL A 196 -5.77 -1.19 -1.33
C VAL A 196 -5.27 0.23 -1.08
N VAL A 197 -5.77 1.19 -1.85
CA VAL A 197 -5.41 2.61 -1.72
C VAL A 197 -6.61 3.38 -1.21
N GLY A 198 -6.52 3.88 0.03
CA GLY A 198 -7.57 4.66 0.67
C GLY A 198 -7.39 6.17 0.51
N SER A 199 -8.43 6.86 0.05
CA SER A 199 -8.60 8.30 0.20
C SER A 199 -9.52 8.62 1.38
N GLU A 200 -10.00 9.86 1.50
CA GLU A 200 -10.96 10.26 2.54
C GLU A 200 -12.30 9.51 2.43
N SER A 201 -12.76 9.21 1.22
CA SER A 201 -14.11 8.71 0.98
C SER A 201 -14.17 7.42 0.16
N HIS A 202 -13.07 7.04 -0.49
CA HIS A 202 -13.08 5.98 -1.50
C HIS A 202 -11.87 5.05 -1.41
N TYR A 203 -12.08 3.78 -1.76
CA TYR A 203 -11.02 2.78 -1.84
C TYR A 203 -10.81 2.34 -3.29
N THR A 204 -9.55 2.29 -3.70
CA THR A 204 -9.14 1.84 -5.03
C THR A 204 -8.09 0.74 -4.92
N VAL A 205 -7.68 0.15 -6.04
CA VAL A 205 -6.67 -0.91 -6.06
C VAL A 205 -5.49 -0.47 -6.91
N LEU A 206 -4.28 -0.63 -6.38
CA LEU A 206 -3.02 -0.43 -7.10
C LEU A 206 -2.28 -1.77 -7.11
N PHE A 207 -1.72 -2.20 -8.24
CA PHE A 207 -0.99 -3.46 -8.29
C PHE A 207 0.11 -3.48 -9.36
N ALA A 208 1.06 -4.39 -9.22
CA ALA A 208 2.02 -4.76 -10.25
C ALA A 208 1.81 -6.21 -10.69
N LEU A 209 2.32 -6.57 -11.86
CA LEU A 209 2.25 -7.94 -12.37
C LEU A 209 3.44 -8.81 -11.92
N ASN A 210 4.51 -8.19 -11.44
CA ASN A 210 5.73 -8.87 -10.99
C ASN A 210 6.05 -8.49 -9.54
N THR A 211 6.34 -9.50 -8.71
CA THR A 211 6.74 -9.32 -7.31
C THR A 211 8.08 -8.59 -7.17
N SER A 212 8.94 -8.63 -8.19
CA SER A 212 10.27 -8.00 -8.17
C SER A 212 10.23 -6.48 -7.99
N VAL A 213 9.08 -5.82 -8.20
CA VAL A 213 8.93 -4.36 -7.91
C VAL A 213 9.15 -4.02 -6.43
N GLN A 214 9.01 -5.02 -5.56
CA GLN A 214 9.17 -4.88 -4.11
C GLN A 214 10.60 -5.19 -3.64
N GLU A 215 11.41 -5.84 -4.47
CA GLU A 215 12.79 -6.22 -4.14
C GLU A 215 13.66 -4.97 -4.04
N GLU A 216 14.53 -4.93 -3.04
CA GLU A 216 15.63 -3.97 -2.99
C GLU A 216 16.68 -4.36 -4.03
N ASN A 217 17.24 -3.36 -4.72
CA ASN A 217 18.37 -3.62 -5.61
C ASN A 217 19.67 -3.68 -4.79
N GLU A 218 20.74 -4.21 -5.41
CA GLU A 218 22.06 -4.32 -4.75
C GLU A 218 22.56 -3.00 -4.16
N LEU A 219 22.23 -1.85 -4.78
CA LEU A 219 22.69 -0.54 -4.32
C LEU A 219 21.93 -0.09 -3.06
N GLU A 220 20.62 -0.29 -3.02
CA GLU A 220 19.78 0.00 -1.83
C GLU A 220 20.17 -0.90 -0.65
N GLU A 221 20.44 -2.18 -0.90
CA GLU A 221 20.89 -3.11 0.13
C GLU A 221 22.27 -2.69 0.66
N ARG A 222 23.19 -2.33 -0.25
CA ARG A 222 24.53 -1.85 0.11
C ARG A 222 24.49 -0.53 0.88
N GLU A 223 23.64 0.41 0.47
CA GLU A 223 23.38 1.65 1.20
C GLU A 223 22.89 1.33 2.62
N SER A 224 21.86 0.51 2.75
CA SER A 224 21.31 0.12 4.05
C SER A 224 22.32 -0.59 4.94
N GLN A 225 23.24 -1.36 4.36
CA GLN A 225 24.35 -1.97 5.09
C GLN A 225 25.35 -0.92 5.61
N ILE A 226 25.80 -0.01 4.75
CA ILE A 226 26.78 1.04 5.11
C ILE A 226 26.16 2.01 6.11
N ARG A 227 24.90 2.40 5.90
CA ARG A 227 24.13 3.28 6.78
C ARG A 227 23.97 2.68 8.18
N ARG A 228 23.59 1.39 8.28
CA ARG A 228 23.52 0.70 9.58
C ARG A 228 24.87 0.66 10.29
N ALA A 229 25.96 0.42 9.55
CA ALA A 229 27.29 0.44 10.13
C ALA A 229 27.66 1.83 10.67
N PHE A 230 27.29 2.89 9.94
CA PHE A 230 27.47 4.28 10.34
C PHE A 230 26.64 4.65 11.57
N ASP A 231 25.32 4.40 11.54
CA ASP A 231 24.41 4.71 12.64
C ASP A 231 24.78 3.93 13.92
N ALA A 232 25.33 2.72 13.81
CA ALA A 232 25.85 1.97 14.96
C ALA A 232 27.06 2.64 15.65
N GLN A 233 27.73 3.58 14.98
CA GLN A 233 28.79 4.41 15.54
C GLN A 233 28.32 5.83 15.89
N ASP A 234 27.08 6.20 15.55
CA ASP A 234 26.51 7.51 15.83
C ASP A 234 26.05 7.58 17.29
N GLN A 235 26.86 8.25 18.12
CA GLN A 235 26.54 8.49 19.53
C GLN A 235 25.70 9.75 19.76
N SER A 236 25.39 10.52 18.71
CA SER A 236 24.67 11.80 18.80
C SER A 236 23.15 11.64 18.84
N GLY A 237 22.63 10.41 18.71
CA GLY A 237 21.19 10.15 18.67
C GLY A 237 20.55 10.39 17.31
N GLY A 238 21.32 10.31 16.22
CA GLY A 238 20.85 10.44 14.84
C GLY A 238 21.24 11.76 14.14
N GLY A 239 22.22 12.49 14.68
CA GLY A 239 22.75 13.73 14.10
C GLY A 239 23.55 13.54 12.81
N GLY A 240 23.84 12.30 12.40
CA GLY A 240 24.40 12.01 11.08
C GLY A 240 25.91 12.25 10.97
N PHE A 241 26.63 12.21 12.09
CA PHE A 241 28.09 12.28 12.13
C PHE A 241 28.69 11.30 13.15
N ILE A 242 29.94 10.88 12.91
CA ILE A 242 30.68 9.91 13.75
C ILE A 242 32.11 10.39 14.02
N SER A 243 32.76 9.85 15.05
CA SER A 243 34.17 10.11 15.32
C SER A 243 35.09 9.44 14.29
N VAL A 244 36.35 9.89 14.20
CA VAL A 244 37.39 9.24 13.37
C VAL A 244 37.57 7.76 13.74
N GLU A 245 37.51 7.43 15.04
CA GLU A 245 37.58 6.04 15.50
C GLU A 245 36.38 5.22 15.00
N GLY A 246 35.16 5.77 15.12
CA GLY A 246 33.94 5.17 14.60
C GLY A 246 34.02 4.96 13.08
N PHE A 247 34.57 5.93 12.35
CA PHE A 247 34.75 5.83 10.90
C PHE A 247 35.63 4.63 10.49
N HIS A 248 36.76 4.40 11.16
CA HIS A 248 37.57 3.20 10.91
C HIS A 248 36.84 1.89 11.23
N GLN A 249 35.91 1.90 12.19
CA GLN A 249 35.05 0.75 12.46
C GLN A 249 34.03 0.54 11.33
N VAL A 250 33.42 1.61 10.79
CA VAL A 250 32.52 1.55 9.64
C VAL A 250 33.22 0.93 8.43
N LEU A 251 34.44 1.40 8.08
CA LEU A 251 35.19 0.87 6.94
C LEU A 251 35.46 -0.63 7.08
N ARG A 252 35.79 -1.10 8.30
CA ARG A 252 36.00 -2.53 8.57
C ARG A 252 34.72 -3.34 8.45
N VAL A 253 33.65 -2.91 9.14
CA VAL A 253 32.36 -3.63 9.19
C VAL A 253 31.71 -3.69 7.81
N ALA A 254 31.76 -2.60 7.05
CA ALA A 254 31.20 -2.54 5.71
C ALA A 254 32.14 -3.08 4.63
N ASN A 255 33.36 -3.53 4.97
CA ASN A 255 34.37 -4.02 4.04
C ASN A 255 34.69 -3.00 2.91
N ILE A 256 35.03 -1.77 3.30
CA ILE A 256 35.34 -0.65 2.42
C ILE A 256 36.84 -0.36 2.49
N ARG A 257 37.49 -0.30 1.33
CA ARG A 257 38.93 -0.03 1.21
C ARG A 257 39.16 1.31 0.54
N LEU A 258 39.26 2.37 1.35
CA LEU A 258 39.54 3.71 0.87
C LEU A 258 41.05 3.95 0.69
N PRO A 259 41.48 4.66 -0.38
CA PRO A 259 42.83 5.19 -0.48
C PRO A 259 43.15 6.14 0.69
N GLN A 260 44.40 6.15 1.15
CA GLN A 260 44.82 6.92 2.33
C GLN A 260 44.49 8.41 2.20
N GLU A 261 44.70 9.00 1.03
CA GLU A 261 44.35 10.40 0.74
C GLU A 261 42.88 10.73 1.05
N ARG A 262 41.94 9.83 0.68
CA ARG A 262 40.51 10.04 0.95
C ARG A 262 40.17 9.85 2.42
N VAL A 263 40.87 8.97 3.12
CA VAL A 263 40.73 8.79 4.57
C VAL A 263 41.19 10.06 5.28
N ASP A 264 42.37 10.57 4.93
CA ASP A 264 42.95 11.77 5.55
C ASP A 264 42.05 13.00 5.31
N ASN A 265 41.50 13.15 4.10
CA ASN A 265 40.57 14.23 3.76
C ASN A 265 39.28 14.17 4.60
N LEU A 266 38.66 12.99 4.74
CA LEU A 266 37.45 12.82 5.57
C LEU A 266 37.73 13.01 7.06
N CYS A 267 38.93 12.67 7.53
CA CYS A 267 39.31 12.80 8.94
C CYS A 267 39.78 14.22 9.31
N GLY A 268 40.02 15.10 8.33
CA GLY A 268 40.63 16.42 8.54
C GLY A 268 39.85 17.35 9.48
N SER A 269 38.52 17.20 9.54
CA SER A 269 37.61 17.95 10.43
C SER A 269 37.52 17.37 11.85
N GLY A 270 38.06 16.17 12.10
CA GLY A 270 37.96 15.45 13.37
C GLY A 270 36.65 14.67 13.58
N PHE A 271 35.70 14.76 12.66
CA PHE A 271 34.45 14.00 12.65
C PHE A 271 33.97 13.78 11.22
N ILE A 272 33.25 12.70 10.97
CA ILE A 272 32.83 12.30 9.63
C ILE A 272 31.33 12.48 9.51
N VAL A 273 30.91 13.29 8.53
CA VAL A 273 29.49 13.50 8.21
C VAL A 273 29.03 12.44 7.20
N TRP A 274 27.82 11.90 7.40
CA TRP A 274 27.26 10.88 6.51
C TRP A 274 27.27 11.29 5.04
N SER A 275 26.85 12.51 4.74
CA SER A 275 26.75 13.01 3.37
C SER A 275 28.10 13.02 2.64
N GLU A 276 29.14 13.52 3.29
CA GLU A 276 30.50 13.58 2.74
C GLU A 276 31.08 12.18 2.54
N PHE A 277 30.90 11.30 3.53
CA PHE A 277 31.32 9.91 3.41
C PHE A 277 30.58 9.19 2.28
N TRP A 278 29.27 9.39 2.17
CA TRP A 278 28.45 8.75 1.15
C TRP A 278 28.87 9.16 -0.27
N GLN A 279 29.20 10.44 -0.49
CA GLN A 279 29.76 10.90 -1.77
C GLN A 279 31.05 10.18 -2.13
N VAL A 280 31.93 9.98 -1.15
CA VAL A 280 33.17 9.22 -1.36
C VAL A 280 32.88 7.76 -1.76
N ILE A 281 31.84 7.13 -1.20
CA ILE A 281 31.41 5.77 -1.54
C ILE A 281 30.83 5.68 -2.96
N LEU A 282 30.03 6.66 -3.37
CA LEU A 282 29.47 6.72 -4.72
C LEU A 282 30.56 6.81 -5.80
N ASP A 283 31.67 7.48 -5.50
CA ASP A 283 32.81 7.60 -6.41
C ASP A 283 33.84 6.46 -6.30
N LEU A 284 33.67 5.57 -5.33
CA LEU A 284 34.60 4.47 -5.07
C LEU A 284 34.25 3.25 -5.92
N ASP A 285 35.27 2.58 -6.46
CA ASP A 285 35.10 1.37 -7.26
C ASP A 285 34.44 0.22 -6.48
N ARG A 286 33.62 -0.59 -7.14
CA ARG A 286 32.93 -1.74 -6.54
C ARG A 286 33.90 -2.76 -5.92
N SER A 287 35.08 -2.97 -6.52
CA SER A 287 36.11 -3.87 -6.00
C SER A 287 36.70 -3.42 -4.65
N LEU A 288 36.58 -2.12 -4.35
CA LEU A 288 37.00 -1.51 -3.10
C LEU A 288 35.84 -1.34 -2.10
N GLY A 289 34.66 -1.87 -2.42
CA GLY A 289 33.46 -1.77 -1.59
C GLY A 289 32.66 -0.49 -1.81
N GLY A 290 32.95 0.26 -2.88
CA GLY A 290 32.20 1.44 -3.30
C GLY A 290 31.03 1.14 -4.25
N LEU A 291 30.41 2.19 -4.77
CA LEU A 291 29.19 2.12 -5.58
C LEU A 291 29.30 2.78 -6.96
N LYS A 292 30.52 3.07 -7.42
CA LYS A 292 30.74 3.71 -8.72
C LYS A 292 30.13 2.88 -9.86
N ASP A 293 29.12 3.43 -10.51
CA ASP A 293 28.46 2.83 -11.67
C ASP A 293 28.92 3.52 -12.96
N SER A 294 29.61 2.75 -13.80
CA SER A 294 30.05 3.19 -15.12
C SER A 294 28.95 3.20 -16.18
N SER A 295 27.76 2.64 -15.89
CA SER A 295 26.62 2.58 -16.82
C SER A 295 25.66 3.78 -16.71
N GLY A 296 25.77 4.60 -15.65
CA GLY A 296 24.94 5.79 -15.43
C GLY A 296 23.49 5.51 -15.03
N LEU A 297 23.09 4.24 -14.88
CA LEU A 297 21.73 3.86 -14.48
C LEU A 297 21.54 3.89 -12.96
N MET A 298 22.62 3.79 -12.18
CA MET A 298 22.71 4.00 -10.73
C MET A 298 21.60 3.32 -9.90
N GLY A 299 21.07 2.18 -10.33
CA GLY A 299 19.99 1.48 -9.61
C GLY A 299 18.62 2.14 -9.71
N LYS A 300 18.42 3.03 -10.69
CA LYS A 300 17.08 3.56 -11.04
C LYS A 300 16.13 2.39 -11.32
N LYS A 301 15.06 2.30 -10.54
CA LYS A 301 14.01 1.29 -10.77
C LYS A 301 13.01 1.83 -11.76
N VAL A 302 12.68 1.03 -12.78
CA VAL A 302 11.59 1.33 -13.70
C VAL A 302 10.67 0.12 -13.75
N PHE A 303 9.40 0.33 -13.45
CA PHE A 303 8.38 -0.71 -13.45
C PHE A 303 7.01 -0.13 -13.74
N ASP A 304 6.06 -1.02 -14.04
CA ASP A 304 4.68 -0.65 -14.30
C ASP A 304 3.81 -0.96 -13.08
N LEU A 305 2.97 0.00 -12.70
CA LEU A 305 1.83 -0.20 -11.81
C LEU A 305 0.53 -0.06 -12.59
N TYR A 306 -0.52 -0.66 -12.05
CA TYR A 306 -1.87 -0.64 -12.59
C TYR A 306 -2.82 -0.16 -11.50
N HIS A 307 -3.55 0.90 -11.78
CA HIS A 307 -4.52 1.48 -10.86
C HIS A 307 -5.94 1.20 -11.35
N PHE A 308 -6.75 0.56 -10.52
CA PHE A 308 -8.17 0.35 -10.75
C PHE A 308 -8.99 1.23 -9.80
N ASN A 309 -9.75 2.17 -10.36
CA ASN A 309 -10.45 3.20 -9.58
C ASN A 309 -11.71 2.71 -8.84
N GLY A 310 -12.17 1.48 -9.05
CA GLY A 310 -13.30 0.91 -8.29
C GLY A 310 -14.66 1.60 -8.48
N ILE A 311 -14.78 2.61 -9.36
CA ILE A 311 -16.04 3.34 -9.56
C ILE A 311 -16.99 2.44 -10.37
N ALA A 312 -18.19 2.19 -9.84
CA ALA A 312 -19.24 1.53 -10.59
C ALA A 312 -19.65 2.40 -11.80
N LYS A 313 -20.11 1.81 -12.90
CA LYS A 313 -20.70 2.60 -13.99
C LYS A 313 -21.82 3.45 -13.40
N SER A 314 -21.73 4.77 -13.48
CA SER A 314 -22.91 5.61 -13.27
C SER A 314 -23.91 5.26 -14.38
N ASP A 315 -25.08 4.75 -13.99
CA ASP A 315 -26.16 4.52 -14.94
C ASP A 315 -26.58 5.87 -15.54
N LEU A 316 -26.42 6.01 -16.85
CA LEU A 316 -26.74 7.19 -17.65
C LEU A 316 -28.24 7.59 -17.65
N ASN A 317 -29.08 6.99 -16.80
CA ASN A 317 -30.53 7.14 -16.85
C ASN A 317 -31.14 8.05 -15.75
N GLY A 318 -30.33 8.80 -14.99
CA GLY A 318 -30.83 9.54 -13.82
C GLY A 318 -30.84 11.08 -13.88
N GLN A 319 -30.04 11.74 -14.71
CA GLN A 319 -29.90 13.21 -14.65
C GLN A 319 -29.94 13.86 -16.04
N LEU A 320 -31.12 13.83 -16.66
CA LEU A 320 -31.56 14.89 -17.57
C LEU A 320 -32.46 15.84 -16.77
N ALA A 321 -31.88 16.71 -15.94
CA ALA A 321 -32.50 17.98 -15.52
C ALA A 321 -31.63 18.71 -14.49
N ALA A 322 -30.78 19.63 -14.95
CA ALA A 322 -30.66 20.98 -14.41
C ALA A 322 -29.69 21.75 -15.32
N GLY A 323 -30.21 22.79 -15.99
CA GLY A 323 -29.41 23.63 -16.88
C GLY A 323 -28.29 24.32 -16.11
N GLY A 324 -27.07 24.15 -16.62
CA GLY A 324 -25.84 24.77 -16.17
C GLY A 324 -24.69 24.17 -16.96
N SER A 325 -23.87 25.00 -17.61
CA SER A 325 -22.73 24.56 -18.42
C SER A 325 -21.75 23.70 -17.61
N GLU A 326 -21.19 22.70 -18.27
CA GLU A 326 -20.35 21.59 -17.76
C GLU A 326 -21.15 20.36 -17.31
N THR A 327 -21.25 19.40 -18.24
CA THR A 327 -21.63 18.03 -17.88
C THR A 327 -20.54 17.47 -16.96
N PRO A 328 -20.86 17.01 -15.73
CA PRO A 328 -19.86 16.40 -14.87
C PRO A 328 -19.23 15.21 -15.60
N PRO A 329 -17.90 15.02 -15.52
CA PRO A 329 -17.22 13.97 -16.26
C PRO A 329 -17.83 12.62 -15.87
N VAL A 330 -18.28 11.86 -16.87
CA VAL A 330 -18.86 10.53 -16.67
C VAL A 330 -17.83 9.63 -16.00
N GLN A 331 -18.02 9.39 -14.70
CA GLN A 331 -17.19 8.47 -13.93
C GLN A 331 -17.50 7.03 -14.36
N ARG A 332 -16.44 6.30 -14.70
CA ARG A 332 -16.54 4.91 -15.18
C ARG A 332 -15.40 4.09 -14.63
N PRO A 333 -15.59 2.76 -14.44
CA PRO A 333 -14.52 1.89 -14.00
C PRO A 333 -13.36 1.97 -14.99
N ARG A 334 -12.17 2.23 -14.48
CA ARG A 334 -10.96 2.47 -15.27
C ARG A 334 -9.79 1.71 -14.68
N LEU A 335 -9.02 1.11 -15.58
CA LEU A 335 -7.70 0.57 -15.29
C LEU A 335 -6.66 1.47 -15.98
N THR A 336 -5.87 2.19 -15.20
CA THR A 336 -4.81 3.08 -15.69
C THR A 336 -3.45 2.42 -15.45
N LYS A 337 -2.64 2.32 -16.50
CA LYS A 337 -1.24 1.88 -16.38
C LYS A 337 -0.36 3.09 -16.05
N LEU A 338 0.40 2.98 -14.97
CA LEU A 338 1.37 3.98 -14.51
C LEU A 338 2.78 3.43 -14.78
N LYS A 339 3.57 4.14 -15.59
CA LYS A 339 5.00 3.89 -15.71
C LYS A 339 5.70 4.61 -14.56
N VAL A 340 6.29 3.85 -13.65
CA VAL A 340 6.95 4.35 -12.45
C VAL A 340 8.46 4.30 -12.63
N SER A 341 9.12 5.41 -12.31
CA SER A 341 10.55 5.55 -12.25
C SER A 341 10.93 6.01 -10.86
N VAL A 342 11.67 5.20 -10.13
CA VAL A 342 12.19 5.54 -8.80
C VAL A 342 13.67 5.87 -8.96
N PRO A 343 14.04 7.16 -8.88
CA PRO A 343 15.44 7.52 -8.89
C PRO A 343 16.10 7.00 -7.61
N PRO A 344 17.42 6.77 -7.64
CA PRO A 344 18.15 6.29 -6.48
C PRO A 344 18.16 7.36 -5.39
N ARG A 345 18.17 6.98 -4.11
CA ARG A 345 17.97 7.90 -2.96
C ARG A 345 18.96 9.08 -2.89
N TRP A 346 20.09 9.01 -3.59
CA TRP A 346 21.23 9.93 -3.48
C TRP A 346 21.41 10.90 -4.66
N THR A 347 20.36 11.28 -5.41
CA THR A 347 20.60 12.26 -6.49
C THR A 347 21.06 13.59 -5.89
N PRO A 348 21.94 14.34 -6.59
CA PRO A 348 22.45 15.64 -6.13
C PRO A 348 21.37 16.66 -5.76
N GLU A 349 20.11 16.45 -6.15
CA GLU A 349 18.99 17.34 -5.87
C GLU A 349 18.65 17.43 -4.37
N GLU A 350 18.95 16.41 -3.55
CA GLU A 350 18.84 16.53 -2.07
C GLU A 350 19.76 17.62 -1.52
N PHE A 351 20.94 17.81 -2.12
CA PHE A 351 21.89 18.84 -1.71
C PHE A 351 21.35 20.25 -2.00
N MET A 352 20.54 20.41 -3.05
CA MET A 352 19.92 21.69 -3.39
C MET A 352 18.59 21.90 -2.65
N ALA A 353 17.82 20.86 -2.35
CA ALA A 353 16.52 20.99 -1.69
C ALA A 353 16.66 21.43 -0.22
N ASP A 354 17.64 20.90 0.51
CA ASP A 354 17.90 21.30 1.91
C ASP A 354 18.62 22.65 2.04
N MET A 355 19.21 23.18 0.96
CA MET A 355 19.81 24.52 0.90
C MET A 355 18.89 25.58 0.28
N SER A 356 17.87 25.19 -0.49
CA SER A 356 17.04 26.12 -1.27
C SER A 356 15.81 26.65 -0.54
N SER A 357 15.61 26.32 0.74
CA SER A 357 14.67 27.08 1.59
C SER A 357 15.09 28.55 1.82
N THR A 358 16.26 28.96 1.33
CA THR A 358 16.72 30.36 1.36
C THR A 358 17.57 30.71 0.14
N SER A 359 16.95 30.91 -1.02
CA SER A 359 17.25 32.04 -1.93
C SER A 359 16.56 31.86 -3.28
N SER A 360 15.56 32.70 -3.53
CA SER A 360 15.11 33.01 -4.88
C SER A 360 16.19 33.78 -5.64
N SER A 361 16.45 33.42 -6.90
CA SER A 361 16.46 34.30 -8.09
C SER A 361 17.61 34.03 -9.11
N VAL A 362 17.17 33.93 -10.38
CA VAL A 362 17.83 34.31 -11.66
C VAL A 362 18.96 33.43 -12.24
N GLY A 363 18.58 32.66 -13.28
CA GLY A 363 19.05 32.81 -14.67
C GLY A 363 20.49 32.41 -15.07
N ASN A 364 20.62 31.36 -15.89
CA ASN A 364 21.15 31.45 -17.26
C ASN A 364 21.11 30.08 -17.97
N GLU A 365 20.51 30.05 -19.16
CA GLU A 365 20.60 28.94 -20.11
C GLU A 365 21.92 29.03 -20.87
N GLN A 366 22.62 27.91 -21.00
CA GLN A 366 23.67 27.76 -21.99
C GLN A 366 23.62 26.37 -22.62
N ASP A 367 23.36 26.39 -23.92
CA ASP A 367 23.25 25.25 -24.84
C ASP A 367 24.48 24.33 -24.78
N SER A 368 24.22 23.03 -24.67
CA SER A 368 25.15 22.00 -25.17
C SER A 368 24.38 20.93 -25.93
N LYS A 369 24.81 20.72 -27.17
CA LYS A 369 24.37 19.68 -28.10
C LYS A 369 25.00 18.33 -27.74
N ASP A 370 24.32 17.28 -28.21
CA ASP A 370 24.72 15.87 -28.31
C ASP A 370 24.50 14.97 -27.08
N THR A 371 23.33 14.33 -27.03
CA THR A 371 23.20 12.90 -27.37
C THR A 371 21.72 12.53 -27.41
N ASP A 372 21.32 11.75 -28.41
CA ASP A 372 19.95 11.26 -28.62
C ASP A 372 19.60 10.21 -27.55
N MET A 373 19.38 10.67 -26.33
CA MET A 373 18.61 9.98 -25.31
C MET A 373 17.24 10.64 -25.30
N THR A 374 16.20 9.86 -25.59
CA THR A 374 14.79 10.25 -25.55
C THR A 374 14.56 11.15 -24.33
N LYS A 375 14.23 12.44 -24.55
CA LYS A 375 13.94 13.38 -23.46
C LYS A 375 12.95 12.71 -22.50
N PRO A 376 13.27 12.58 -21.20
CA PRO A 376 12.34 11.98 -20.26
C PRO A 376 11.04 12.78 -20.26
N GLU A 377 9.91 12.09 -20.43
CA GLU A 377 8.58 12.73 -20.38
C GLU A 377 8.41 13.46 -19.04
N PRO A 378 7.82 14.67 -19.05
CA PRO A 378 7.67 15.47 -17.84
C PRO A 378 6.82 14.70 -16.82
N PRO A 379 7.21 14.71 -15.54
CA PRO A 379 6.51 13.98 -14.49
C PRO A 379 5.05 14.43 -14.41
N GLN A 380 4.12 13.48 -14.42
CA GLN A 380 2.71 13.75 -14.24
C GLN A 380 2.31 13.59 -12.77
N HIS A 381 1.32 14.37 -12.30
CA HIS A 381 0.86 14.35 -10.91
C HIS A 381 -0.63 14.04 -10.80
N ALA A 382 -0.96 13.18 -9.84
CA ALA A 382 -2.31 12.85 -9.38
C ALA A 382 -2.21 12.34 -7.94
N PRO A 383 -3.27 12.38 -7.11
CA PRO A 383 -3.20 11.98 -5.70
C PRO A 383 -2.71 10.53 -5.47
N VAL A 384 -2.94 9.61 -6.43
CA VAL A 384 -2.38 8.25 -6.36
C VAL A 384 -0.84 8.24 -6.39
N VAL A 385 -0.22 9.21 -7.06
CA VAL A 385 1.24 9.36 -7.13
C VAL A 385 1.80 9.67 -5.75
N ASP A 386 1.08 10.43 -4.94
CA ASP A 386 1.50 10.75 -3.58
C ASP A 386 1.44 9.50 -2.69
N CYS A 387 0.45 8.63 -2.88
CA CYS A 387 0.40 7.31 -2.25
C CYS A 387 1.58 6.42 -2.69
N VAL A 388 1.89 6.40 -4.00
CA VAL A 388 3.06 5.64 -4.53
C VAL A 388 4.36 6.12 -3.87
N ARG A 389 4.51 7.43 -3.66
CA ARG A 389 5.70 8.03 -3.03
C ARG A 389 5.88 7.64 -1.58
N THR A 390 4.82 7.26 -0.86
CA THR A 390 4.98 6.77 0.52
C THR A 390 5.59 5.36 0.58
N ARG A 391 5.49 4.58 -0.50
CA ARG A 391 6.16 3.27 -0.66
C ARG A 391 7.51 3.35 -1.34
N TRP A 392 7.58 4.12 -2.43
CA TRP A 392 8.80 4.37 -3.19
C TRP A 392 9.09 5.87 -3.17
N PRO A 393 9.87 6.33 -2.17
CA PRO A 393 10.25 7.73 -2.07
C PRO A 393 10.79 8.24 -3.41
N ARG A 394 10.40 9.46 -3.79
CA ARG A 394 10.86 10.12 -5.02
C ARG A 394 10.40 9.49 -6.33
N ALA A 395 9.47 8.54 -6.28
CA ALA A 395 8.83 8.01 -7.47
C ALA A 395 8.27 9.12 -8.38
N VAL A 396 8.58 8.97 -9.66
CA VAL A 396 8.00 9.73 -10.76
C VAL A 396 7.08 8.79 -11.54
N CYS A 397 5.85 9.24 -11.78
CA CYS A 397 4.84 8.46 -12.49
C CYS A 397 4.44 9.17 -13.78
N ASN A 398 4.23 8.38 -14.84
CA ASN A 398 3.68 8.83 -16.11
C ASN A 398 2.58 7.88 -16.57
N TRP A 399 1.54 8.39 -17.22
CA TRP A 399 0.49 7.58 -17.84
C TRP A 399 0.04 8.20 -19.16
N VAL A 400 -0.77 7.43 -19.90
CA VAL A 400 -1.38 7.87 -21.14
C VAL A 400 -2.89 7.96 -20.95
N GLY A 401 -3.47 9.09 -21.38
CA GLY A 401 -4.89 9.37 -21.27
C GLY A 401 -5.27 10.06 -19.96
N ASP A 402 -6.52 9.86 -19.54
CA ASP A 402 -7.08 10.53 -18.39
C ASP A 402 -6.37 10.16 -17.07
N PRO A 403 -6.24 11.11 -16.12
CA PRO A 403 -5.57 10.87 -14.85
C PRO A 403 -6.21 9.74 -14.03
N PRO A 404 -5.42 8.96 -13.27
CA PRO A 404 -5.94 8.04 -12.27
C PRO A 404 -6.64 8.84 -11.15
N SER A 405 -7.83 8.40 -10.73
CA SER A 405 -8.58 9.06 -9.64
C SER A 405 -8.77 8.12 -8.46
N ILE A 406 -8.46 8.60 -7.27
CA ILE A 406 -8.77 7.94 -5.99
C ILE A 406 -9.83 8.72 -5.19
N VAL A 407 -10.42 9.75 -5.82
CA VAL A 407 -11.47 10.62 -5.28
C VAL A 407 -12.70 10.51 -6.17
#